data_AF-A0A1G5F733-F1
#
_entry.id   AF-A0A1G5F733-F1
#
_cell.length_a   1.000
_cell.length_b   1.000
_cell.length_c   1.000
_cell.angle_alpha   90.00
_cell.angle_beta   90.00
_cell.angle_gamma   90.00
#
_symmetry.space_group_name_H-M   'P 1'
#
loop_
_entity.id
_entity.type
_entity.pdbx_description
1 polymer ?
#
loop_
_entity_poly.entity_id
_entity_poly.type
_entity_poly.pdbx_seq_one_letter_code
_entity_poly.pdbx_strand_id
1 'polypeptide(L)'
;MGKEKNFFSNKSLPAKVGIIIVGIISLFILFQIVGYFIAMFILIGDAMFSRKHTYTDVENYTNYIGVNCEDEYSNKRGMDESIFPEQITDSMNVDEFSFTYYNPRDAQYVGYLTVTYSQEEYETELERLYQKEHDQYKGLFNVSGEPEDYSILAIDADKDFGLVYAIKPDSEGTSITYVEVIVPGNLGMILGKYLPEKYQLKDM
;
A
#
# COMPACT_ATOMS: atom_id res chain seq x y z
N MET A 1 -79.02 -16.65 48.74
CA MET A 1 -78.77 -15.42 47.93
C MET A 1 -77.37 -14.93 48.27
N GLY A 2 -76.52 -14.70 47.28
CA GLY A 2 -75.17 -14.13 47.48
C GLY A 2 -74.08 -14.82 46.68
N LYS A 3 -74.04 -14.57 45.35
CA LYS A 3 -72.87 -14.86 44.52
C LYS A 3 -71.80 -13.80 44.81
N GLU A 4 -70.73 -14.15 45.51
CA GLU A 4 -69.51 -13.33 45.47
C GLU A 4 -68.77 -13.62 44.16
N LYS A 5 -68.69 -12.57 43.34
CA LYS A 5 -68.01 -12.56 42.06
C LYS A 5 -66.50 -12.55 42.32
N ASN A 6 -65.81 -13.51 41.70
CA ASN A 6 -64.37 -13.49 41.48
C ASN A 6 -63.95 -12.13 40.87
N PHE A 7 -63.34 -11.27 41.68
CA PHE A 7 -62.75 -10.03 41.22
C PHE A 7 -61.23 -10.22 41.13
N PHE A 8 -60.76 -10.32 39.89
CA PHE A 8 -59.35 -10.31 39.45
C PHE A 8 -58.48 -11.55 39.67
N SER A 9 -58.71 -12.58 38.83
CA SER A 9 -57.61 -13.45 38.37
C SER A 9 -56.66 -12.62 37.49
N ASN A 10 -55.57 -12.11 38.06
CA ASN A 10 -54.56 -11.28 37.40
C ASN A 10 -53.63 -12.09 36.48
N LYS A 11 -54.17 -12.85 35.52
CA LYS A 11 -53.40 -13.53 34.47
C LYS A 11 -52.85 -12.55 33.40
N SER A 12 -53.19 -11.25 33.50
CA SER A 12 -52.79 -10.23 32.53
C SER A 12 -51.45 -9.54 32.86
N LEU A 13 -51.02 -9.54 34.14
CA LEU A 13 -49.77 -8.92 34.56
C LEU A 13 -48.52 -9.62 33.98
N PRO A 14 -48.37 -10.96 34.07
CA PRO A 14 -47.19 -11.64 33.52
C PRO A 14 -47.13 -11.53 31.99
N ALA A 15 -48.28 -11.51 31.31
CA ALA A 15 -48.34 -11.28 29.87
C ALA A 15 -47.91 -9.86 29.48
N LYS A 16 -48.35 -8.83 30.23
CA LYS A 16 -47.93 -7.43 30.03
C LYS A 16 -46.44 -7.21 30.31
N VAL A 17 -45.90 -7.85 31.35
CA VAL A 17 -44.46 -7.81 31.68
C VAL A 17 -43.64 -8.52 30.59
N GLY A 18 -44.10 -9.67 30.09
CA GLY A 18 -43.45 -10.37 28.97
C GLY A 18 -43.37 -9.54 27.70
N ILE A 19 -44.43 -8.80 27.35
CA ILE A 19 -44.45 -7.90 26.18
C ILE A 19 -43.43 -6.76 26.35
N ILE A 20 -43.32 -6.18 27.54
CA ILE A 20 -42.34 -5.11 27.81
C ILE A 20 -40.90 -5.64 27.68
N ILE A 21 -40.62 -6.83 28.22
CA ILE A 21 -39.29 -7.46 28.12
C ILE A 21 -38.92 -7.74 26.67
N VAL A 22 -39.84 -8.31 25.88
CA VAL A 22 -39.60 -8.55 24.44
C VAL A 22 -39.35 -7.24 23.69
N GLY A 23 -40.08 -6.17 24.02
CA GLY A 23 -39.86 -4.84 23.45
C GLY A 23 -38.46 -4.29 23.75
N ILE A 24 -37.99 -4.41 24.99
CA ILE A 24 -36.65 -3.97 25.40
C ILE A 24 -35.56 -4.78 24.68
N ILE A 25 -35.71 -6.11 24.61
CA ILE A 25 -34.76 -6.99 23.89
C ILE A 25 -34.74 -6.64 22.40
N SER A 26 -35.90 -6.39 21.79
CA SER A 26 -35.99 -6.02 20.36
C SER A 26 -35.31 -4.68 20.09
N LEU A 27 -35.48 -3.70 20.99
CA LEU A 27 -34.80 -2.40 20.90
C LEU A 27 -33.29 -2.53 21.08
N PHE A 28 -32.83 -3.40 21.98
CA PHE A 28 -31.41 -3.67 22.18
C PHE A 28 -30.79 -4.31 20.93
N ILE A 29 -31.46 -5.30 20.32
CA ILE A 29 -31.01 -5.92 19.07
C ILE A 29 -30.96 -4.88 17.94
N LEU A 30 -31.98 -4.03 17.82
CA LEU A 30 -32.00 -2.95 16.82
C LEU A 30 -30.82 -1.99 17.03
N PHE A 31 -30.52 -1.63 18.27
CA PHE A 31 -29.38 -0.77 18.61
C PHE A 31 -28.04 -1.40 18.21
N GLN A 32 -27.85 -2.70 18.46
CA GLN A 32 -26.64 -3.42 18.04
C GLN A 32 -26.50 -3.46 16.51
N ILE A 33 -27.60 -3.70 15.79
CA ILE A 33 -27.63 -3.70 14.32
C ILE A 33 -27.24 -2.32 13.79
N VAL A 34 -27.84 -1.25 14.33
CA VAL A 34 -27.50 0.12 13.93
C VAL A 34 -26.03 0.44 14.24
N GLY A 35 -25.53 0.06 15.41
CA GLY A 35 -24.12 0.22 15.77
C GLY A 35 -23.17 -0.49 14.81
N TYR A 36 -23.51 -1.73 14.41
CA TYR A 36 -22.76 -2.48 13.40
C TYR A 36 -22.75 -1.77 12.04
N PHE A 37 -23.90 -1.28 11.58
CA PHE A 37 -23.96 -0.54 10.31
C PHE A 37 -23.16 0.76 10.36
N ILE A 38 -23.19 1.51 11.47
CA ILE A 38 -22.39 2.73 11.64
C ILE A 38 -20.89 2.39 11.58
N ALA A 39 -20.44 1.37 12.31
CA ALA A 39 -19.04 0.94 12.28
C ALA A 39 -18.61 0.51 10.88
N MET A 40 -19.45 -0.24 10.17
CA MET A 40 -19.20 -0.65 8.79
C MET A 40 -19.13 0.56 7.83
N PHE A 41 -20.02 1.55 7.99
CA PHE A 41 -20.00 2.77 7.19
C PHE A 41 -18.74 3.61 7.41
N ILE A 42 -18.23 3.71 8.64
CA ILE A 42 -16.97 4.39 8.95
C ILE A 42 -15.81 3.68 8.24
N LEU A 43 -15.73 2.35 8.37
CA LEU A 43 -14.65 1.56 7.74
C LEU A 43 -14.68 1.62 6.20
N ILE A 44 -15.87 1.63 5.59
CA ILE A 44 -16.02 1.79 4.14
C ILE A 44 -15.69 3.23 3.73
N GLY A 45 -16.11 4.22 4.52
CA GLY A 45 -15.81 5.63 4.31
C GLY A 45 -14.31 5.88 4.24
N ASP A 46 -13.55 5.46 5.25
CA ASP A 46 -12.09 5.62 5.28
C ASP A 46 -11.43 5.00 4.05
N ALA A 47 -11.79 3.76 3.70
CA ALA A 47 -11.24 3.08 2.52
C ALA A 47 -11.61 3.77 1.18
N MET A 48 -12.80 4.37 1.10
CA MET A 48 -13.32 5.02 -0.12
C MET A 48 -12.78 6.45 -0.28
N PHE A 49 -12.50 7.15 0.82
CA PHE A 49 -12.00 8.52 0.81
C PHE A 49 -10.48 8.64 0.83
N SER A 50 -9.75 7.56 1.12
CA SER A 50 -8.30 7.52 0.93
C SER A 50 -7.97 7.81 -0.53
N ARG A 51 -7.35 8.96 -0.76
CA ARG A 51 -7.01 9.42 -2.10
C ARG A 51 -5.72 8.74 -2.55
N LYS A 52 -5.71 8.36 -3.82
CA LYS A 52 -4.50 7.92 -4.52
C LYS A 52 -3.82 9.17 -5.05
N HIS A 53 -2.58 9.36 -4.68
CA HIS A 53 -1.77 10.49 -5.11
C HIS A 53 -0.69 9.97 -6.05
N THR A 54 -0.67 10.47 -7.29
CA THR A 54 0.36 10.14 -8.28
C THR A 54 1.10 11.42 -8.63
N TYR A 55 2.41 11.38 -8.51
CA TYR A 55 3.33 12.46 -8.79
C TYR A 55 4.22 12.02 -9.94
N THR A 56 4.43 12.92 -10.90
CA THR A 56 5.29 12.69 -12.07
C THR A 56 6.31 13.81 -12.26
N ASP A 57 6.30 14.79 -11.35
CA ASP A 57 7.21 15.92 -11.38
C ASP A 57 8.45 15.60 -10.54
N VAL A 58 9.59 15.51 -11.22
CA VAL A 58 10.87 15.15 -10.62
C VAL A 58 11.44 16.26 -9.74
N GLU A 59 11.02 17.52 -9.90
CA GLU A 59 11.49 18.63 -9.06
C GLU A 59 11.19 18.40 -7.57
N ASN A 60 10.15 17.61 -7.29
CA ASN A 60 9.72 17.26 -5.94
C ASN A 60 10.17 15.85 -5.52
N TYR A 61 11.10 15.23 -6.25
CA TYR A 61 11.58 13.86 -6.01
C TYR A 61 11.91 13.59 -4.52
N THR A 62 12.72 14.46 -3.91
CA THR A 62 13.17 14.30 -2.53
C THR A 62 12.04 14.42 -1.51
N ASN A 63 10.88 14.96 -1.90
CA ASN A 63 9.71 15.01 -1.02
C ASN A 63 9.07 13.62 -0.89
N TYR A 64 9.31 12.71 -1.83
CA TYR A 64 8.64 11.41 -1.91
C TYR A 64 9.56 10.22 -1.61
N ILE A 65 10.83 10.32 -2.01
CA ILE A 65 11.82 9.24 -1.95
C ILE A 65 13.09 9.74 -1.27
N GLY A 66 13.65 8.92 -0.39
CA GLY A 66 14.94 9.17 0.25
C GLY A 66 14.86 9.89 1.60
N VAL A 67 16.01 10.31 2.11
CA VAL A 67 16.18 10.75 3.52
C VAL A 67 15.38 12.01 3.87
N ASN A 68 15.10 12.86 2.89
CA ASN A 68 14.39 14.13 3.08
C ASN A 68 12.90 14.06 2.72
N CYS A 69 12.33 12.86 2.57
CA CYS A 69 10.93 12.70 2.24
C CYS A 69 10.01 13.33 3.30
N GLU A 70 8.85 13.83 2.86
CA GLU A 70 7.84 14.36 3.77
C GLU A 70 7.37 13.26 4.73
N ASP A 71 7.00 13.65 5.95
CA ASP A 71 6.57 12.72 7.00
C ASP A 71 5.47 11.74 6.52
N GLU A 72 4.60 12.19 5.61
CA GLU A 72 3.53 11.38 5.01
C GLU A 72 4.07 10.18 4.20
N TYR A 73 5.23 10.31 3.56
CA TYR A 73 5.82 9.28 2.70
C TYR A 73 6.96 8.50 3.37
N SER A 74 7.46 8.97 4.52
CA SER A 74 8.63 8.40 5.21
C SER A 74 8.48 6.97 5.74
N ASN A 75 7.25 6.49 5.97
CA ASN A 75 7.04 5.17 6.55
C ASN A 75 7.07 4.05 5.50
N LYS A 76 8.29 3.73 5.03
CA LYS A 76 8.55 2.64 4.09
C LYS A 76 8.86 1.28 4.75
N ARG A 77 8.47 1.09 6.01
CA ARG A 77 8.59 -0.19 6.75
C ARG A 77 10.02 -0.77 6.84
N GLY A 78 11.05 0.05 6.66
CA GLY A 78 12.45 -0.38 6.75
C GLY A 78 13.03 -0.91 5.44
N MET A 79 12.29 -0.83 4.34
CA MET A 79 12.82 -1.12 2.99
C MET A 79 13.99 -0.17 2.66
N ASP A 80 15.01 -0.67 1.96
CA ASP A 80 16.20 0.11 1.58
C ASP A 80 15.94 1.05 0.41
N GLU A 81 15.37 2.22 0.70
CA GLU A 81 15.22 3.30 -0.29
C GLU A 81 16.56 3.87 -0.78
N SER A 82 17.68 3.58 -0.11
CA SER A 82 18.97 4.06 -0.60
C SER A 82 19.49 3.26 -1.80
N ILE A 83 18.72 2.31 -2.34
CA ILE A 83 18.88 1.83 -3.72
C ILE A 83 18.60 2.97 -4.72
N PHE A 84 17.60 3.81 -4.46
CA PHE A 84 17.36 5.01 -5.26
C PHE A 84 18.48 6.05 -5.04
N PRO A 85 18.71 6.95 -6.01
CA PRO A 85 19.61 8.10 -5.82
C PRO A 85 19.12 8.96 -4.65
N GLU A 86 20.02 9.44 -3.79
CA GLU A 86 19.63 10.27 -2.64
C GLU A 86 18.97 11.59 -3.07
N GLN A 87 19.40 12.13 -4.21
CA GLN A 87 18.89 13.35 -4.82
C GLN A 87 19.10 13.29 -6.33
N ILE A 88 18.30 14.06 -7.07
CA ILE A 88 18.50 14.28 -8.51
C ILE A 88 19.49 15.44 -8.68
N THR A 89 20.58 15.21 -9.42
CA THR A 89 21.58 16.23 -9.72
C THR A 89 21.39 16.79 -11.13
N ASP A 90 21.93 17.99 -11.39
CA ASP A 90 21.87 18.64 -12.72
C ASP A 90 22.53 17.81 -13.84
N SER A 91 23.40 16.87 -13.48
CA SER A 91 24.08 15.96 -14.41
C SER A 91 23.23 14.75 -14.80
N MET A 92 22.20 14.42 -14.03
CA MET A 92 21.30 13.30 -14.31
C MET A 92 20.26 13.71 -15.36
N ASN A 93 20.17 12.97 -16.46
CA ASN A 93 19.07 13.11 -17.39
C ASN A 93 17.93 12.16 -16.97
N VAL A 94 16.88 12.70 -16.35
CA VAL A 94 15.71 11.91 -15.93
C VAL A 94 14.76 11.71 -17.10
N ASP A 95 14.65 10.47 -17.56
CA ASP A 95 13.83 10.10 -18.72
C ASP A 95 12.37 9.82 -18.34
N GLU A 96 12.16 9.14 -17.21
CA GLU A 96 10.82 8.81 -16.70
C GLU A 96 10.80 8.89 -15.17
N PHE A 97 9.75 9.48 -14.59
CA PHE A 97 9.52 9.48 -13.15
C PHE A 97 8.04 9.33 -12.84
N SER A 98 7.71 8.43 -11.92
CA SER A 98 6.41 8.40 -11.28
C SER A 98 6.53 7.87 -9.85
N PHE A 99 5.76 8.45 -8.94
CA PHE A 99 5.58 7.96 -7.59
C PHE A 99 4.09 7.98 -7.26
N THR A 100 3.55 6.86 -6.81
CA THR A 100 2.16 6.72 -6.41
C THR A 100 2.05 6.26 -4.97
N TYR A 101 1.34 7.06 -4.18
CA TYR A 101 1.01 6.77 -2.79
C TYR A 101 -0.48 6.47 -2.63
N TYR A 102 -0.78 5.44 -1.84
CA TYR A 102 -2.15 5.09 -1.45
C TYR A 102 -2.20 4.54 -0.03
N ASN A 103 -3.00 5.15 0.84
CA ASN A 103 -3.13 4.71 2.23
C ASN A 103 -4.62 4.56 2.63
N PRO A 104 -5.28 3.44 2.29
CA PRO A 104 -6.61 3.11 2.78
C PRO A 104 -6.63 2.62 4.24
N ARG A 105 -5.52 2.01 4.69
CA ARG A 105 -5.32 1.45 6.04
C ARG A 105 -3.84 1.42 6.38
N ASP A 106 -3.07 0.84 5.48
CA ASP A 106 -1.62 0.84 5.49
C ASP A 106 -1.12 1.52 4.22
N ALA A 107 -0.04 2.28 4.36
CA ALA A 107 0.57 2.99 3.26
C ALA A 107 1.15 2.03 2.22
N GLN A 108 0.81 2.28 0.96
CA GLN A 108 1.30 1.56 -0.20
C GLN A 108 2.00 2.53 -1.15
N TYR A 109 3.12 2.10 -1.70
CA TYR A 109 3.98 2.90 -2.57
C TYR A 109 4.30 2.10 -3.83
N VAL A 110 4.12 2.74 -4.98
CA VAL A 110 4.60 2.24 -6.26
C VAL A 110 5.29 3.40 -6.96
N GLY A 111 6.59 3.28 -7.18
CA GLY A 111 7.40 4.33 -7.75
C GLY A 111 8.44 3.77 -8.71
N TYR A 112 8.78 4.57 -9.72
CA TYR A 112 9.90 4.29 -10.59
C TYR A 112 10.57 5.58 -11.05
N LEU A 113 11.88 5.49 -11.28
CA LEU A 113 12.72 6.56 -11.79
C LEU A 113 13.66 5.95 -12.83
N THR A 114 13.67 6.48 -14.06
CA THR A 114 14.65 6.11 -15.08
C THR A 114 15.58 7.29 -15.32
N VAL A 115 16.88 7.05 -15.16
CA VAL A 115 17.92 8.07 -15.32
C VAL A 115 18.94 7.58 -16.31
N THR A 116 19.28 8.41 -17.28
CA THR A 116 20.44 8.26 -18.14
C THR A 116 21.60 9.09 -17.60
N TYR A 117 22.71 8.42 -17.30
CA TYR A 117 23.92 9.02 -16.73
C TYR A 117 24.97 9.32 -17.81
N SER A 118 25.92 10.20 -17.49
CA SER A 118 27.20 10.21 -18.19
C SER A 118 27.96 8.91 -17.94
N GLN A 119 28.93 8.55 -18.80
CA GLN A 119 29.65 7.28 -18.64
C GLN A 119 30.38 7.17 -17.29
N GLU A 120 31.01 8.25 -16.82
CA GLU A 120 31.74 8.28 -15.56
C GLU A 120 30.80 8.13 -14.34
N GLU A 121 29.66 8.82 -14.36
CA GLU A 121 28.66 8.73 -13.30
C GLU A 121 27.94 7.38 -13.32
N TYR A 122 27.70 6.82 -14.50
CA TYR A 122 27.14 5.48 -14.64
C TYR A 122 28.02 4.43 -13.98
N GLU A 123 29.33 4.46 -14.22
CA GLU A 123 30.28 3.54 -13.59
C GLU A 123 30.32 3.71 -12.06
N THR A 124 30.28 4.96 -11.59
CA THR A 124 30.21 5.26 -10.15
C THR A 124 28.92 4.73 -9.52
N GLU A 125 27.79 4.90 -10.21
CA GLU A 125 26.48 4.46 -9.75
C GLU A 125 26.35 2.94 -9.76
N LEU A 126 26.92 2.27 -10.76
CA LEU A 126 27.03 0.81 -10.78
C LEU A 126 27.85 0.30 -9.59
N GLU A 127 28.99 0.93 -9.28
CA GLU A 127 29.80 0.54 -8.11
C GLU A 127 29.00 0.69 -6.81
N ARG A 128 28.25 1.79 -6.66
CA ARG A 128 27.37 2.02 -5.50
C ARG A 128 26.31 0.94 -5.38
N LEU A 129 25.64 0.58 -6.47
CA LEU A 129 24.57 -0.42 -6.48
C LEU A 129 25.11 -1.84 -6.23
N TYR A 130 26.26 -2.21 -6.79
CA TYR A 130 26.87 -3.53 -6.58
C TYR A 130 27.38 -3.75 -5.15
N GLN A 131 27.58 -2.68 -4.37
CA GLN A 131 27.94 -2.78 -2.95
C GLN A 131 26.72 -3.06 -2.04
N LYS A 132 25.50 -2.97 -2.58
CA LYS A 132 24.27 -3.28 -1.83
C LYS A 132 24.13 -4.78 -1.59
N GLU A 133 23.45 -5.11 -0.50
CA GLU A 133 22.98 -6.48 -0.29
C GLU A 133 21.99 -6.84 -1.42
N HIS A 134 22.05 -8.10 -1.87
CA HIS A 134 21.22 -8.60 -2.96
C HIS A 134 20.36 -9.73 -2.41
N ASP A 135 19.13 -9.39 -2.05
CA ASP A 135 18.24 -10.32 -1.39
C ASP A 135 17.70 -11.40 -2.32
N GLN A 136 17.34 -12.54 -1.74
CA GLN A 136 16.63 -13.59 -2.46
C GLN A 136 15.17 -13.17 -2.69
N TYR A 137 14.88 -12.67 -3.89
CA TYR A 137 13.54 -12.19 -4.27
C TYR A 137 12.67 -13.25 -4.98
N LYS A 138 13.28 -14.26 -5.60
CA LYS A 138 12.53 -15.28 -6.36
C LYS A 138 11.59 -16.07 -5.44
N GLY A 139 10.32 -16.15 -5.83
CA GLY A 139 9.23 -16.74 -5.07
C GLY A 139 8.47 -15.76 -4.18
N LEU A 140 8.99 -14.54 -3.96
CA LEU A 140 8.24 -13.46 -3.32
C LEU A 140 7.33 -12.81 -4.36
N PHE A 141 6.09 -12.48 -3.98
CA PHE A 141 5.12 -11.83 -4.88
C PHE A 141 4.98 -12.52 -6.25
N ASN A 142 5.08 -13.85 -6.31
CA ASN A 142 5.08 -14.68 -7.54
C ASN A 142 6.26 -14.45 -8.50
N VAL A 143 7.25 -13.65 -8.12
CA VAL A 143 8.40 -13.34 -8.97
C VAL A 143 9.18 -14.61 -9.31
N SER A 144 9.37 -14.87 -10.61
CA SER A 144 10.13 -16.02 -11.11
C SER A 144 11.54 -15.64 -11.59
N GLY A 145 11.78 -14.36 -11.87
CA GLY A 145 13.09 -13.86 -12.33
C GLY A 145 13.10 -12.39 -12.70
N GLU A 146 14.12 -12.01 -13.45
CA GLU A 146 14.38 -10.64 -13.91
C GLU A 146 13.41 -10.25 -15.05
N PRO A 147 13.15 -8.95 -15.27
CA PRO A 147 12.34 -8.49 -16.39
C PRO A 147 12.97 -8.89 -17.74
N GLU A 148 12.16 -8.93 -18.81
CA GLU A 148 12.67 -9.19 -20.15
C GLU A 148 13.53 -8.01 -20.64
N ASP A 149 14.72 -8.27 -21.18
CA ASP A 149 15.70 -7.28 -21.66
C ASP A 149 16.34 -6.39 -20.58
N TYR A 150 16.22 -6.75 -19.29
CA TYR A 150 16.86 -6.04 -18.18
C TYR A 150 17.58 -6.97 -17.23
N SER A 151 18.68 -6.47 -16.65
CA SER A 151 19.43 -7.11 -15.58
C SER A 151 19.22 -6.39 -14.24
N ILE A 152 19.05 -7.12 -13.13
CA ILE A 152 19.03 -6.53 -11.78
C ILE A 152 20.44 -6.14 -11.33
N LEU A 153 20.57 -4.92 -10.80
CA LEU A 153 21.80 -4.38 -10.21
C LEU A 153 21.83 -4.53 -8.68
N ALA A 154 20.72 -4.18 -8.03
CA ALA A 154 20.53 -4.25 -6.58
C ALA A 154 19.06 -4.54 -6.27
N ILE A 155 18.79 -5.25 -5.18
CA ILE A 155 17.45 -5.56 -4.73
C ILE A 155 17.40 -5.80 -3.23
N ASP A 156 16.51 -5.06 -2.58
CA ASP A 156 16.05 -5.26 -1.20
C ASP A 156 14.64 -5.86 -1.26
N ALA A 157 14.45 -7.00 -0.60
CA ALA A 157 13.25 -7.79 -0.77
C ALA A 157 12.74 -8.35 0.57
N ASP A 158 11.55 -7.89 0.96
CA ASP A 158 10.86 -8.35 2.16
C ASP A 158 9.51 -8.97 1.78
N LYS A 159 9.31 -10.22 2.23
CA LYS A 159 8.10 -11.00 1.94
C LYS A 159 6.80 -10.38 2.46
N ASP A 160 6.87 -9.55 3.50
CA ASP A 160 5.75 -8.94 4.20
C ASP A 160 5.53 -7.48 3.76
N PHE A 161 6.57 -6.82 3.24
CA PHE A 161 6.54 -5.39 2.94
C PHE A 161 6.71 -5.01 1.46
N GLY A 162 7.49 -5.73 0.66
CA GLY A 162 7.64 -5.38 -0.75
C GLY A 162 9.02 -5.61 -1.35
N LEU A 163 9.30 -4.87 -2.42
CA LEU A 163 10.52 -4.95 -3.22
C LEU A 163 11.00 -3.54 -3.56
N VAL A 164 12.29 -3.27 -3.38
CA VAL A 164 12.97 -2.07 -3.89
C VAL A 164 14.16 -2.55 -4.70
N TYR A 165 14.28 -2.13 -5.95
CA TYR A 165 15.31 -2.66 -6.85
C TYR A 165 15.74 -1.68 -7.93
N ALA A 166 16.95 -1.90 -8.45
CA ALA A 166 17.48 -1.18 -9.61
C ALA A 166 17.77 -2.18 -10.74
N ILE A 167 17.37 -1.82 -11.96
CA ILE A 167 17.62 -2.58 -13.19
C ILE A 167 18.33 -1.73 -14.23
N LYS A 168 19.11 -2.37 -15.07
CA LYS A 168 19.66 -1.76 -16.29
C LYS A 168 19.19 -2.52 -17.53
N PRO A 169 19.05 -1.86 -18.69
CA PRO A 169 18.88 -2.59 -19.95
C PRO A 169 20.03 -3.56 -20.22
N ASP A 170 19.74 -4.65 -20.93
CA ASP A 170 20.75 -5.59 -21.42
C ASP A 170 21.49 -5.07 -22.66
N SER A 171 20.84 -4.16 -23.40
CA SER A 171 21.48 -3.40 -24.47
C SER A 171 22.51 -2.42 -23.92
N GLU A 172 23.52 -2.07 -24.72
CA GLU A 172 24.48 -1.03 -24.33
C GLU A 172 23.80 0.32 -24.08
N GLY A 173 24.23 1.00 -23.02
CA GLY A 173 23.68 2.28 -22.57
C GLY A 173 24.12 2.60 -21.15
N THR A 174 23.73 3.79 -20.69
CA THR A 174 24.05 4.32 -19.35
C THR A 174 22.79 4.62 -18.55
N SER A 175 21.68 3.96 -18.90
CA SER A 175 20.39 4.14 -18.25
C SER A 175 20.19 3.13 -17.12
N ILE A 176 19.70 3.59 -15.98
CA ILE A 176 19.30 2.76 -14.84
C ILE A 176 17.86 3.12 -14.47
N THR A 177 17.04 2.10 -14.23
CA THR A 177 15.68 2.25 -13.72
C THR A 177 15.61 1.73 -12.29
N TYR A 178 15.18 2.60 -11.38
CA TYR A 178 14.93 2.30 -9.98
C TYR A 178 13.43 2.09 -9.79
N VAL A 179 13.05 1.10 -8.98
CA VAL A 179 11.65 0.73 -8.75
C VAL A 179 11.44 0.45 -7.27
N GLU A 180 10.32 0.94 -6.73
CA GLU A 180 9.80 0.52 -5.44
C GLU A 180 8.36 0.01 -5.60
N VAL A 181 8.07 -1.12 -4.95
CA VAL A 181 6.74 -1.68 -4.79
C VAL A 181 6.61 -2.10 -3.33
N ILE A 182 6.11 -1.20 -2.50
CA ILE A 182 6.00 -1.38 -1.04
C ILE A 182 4.53 -1.49 -0.68
N VAL A 183 4.10 -2.69 -0.32
CA VAL A 183 2.70 -3.09 -0.15
C VAL A 183 2.57 -4.01 1.06
N PRO A 184 2.42 -3.44 2.27
CA PRO A 184 2.16 -4.22 3.46
C PRO A 184 0.82 -4.98 3.33
N GLY A 185 0.90 -6.31 3.30
CA GLY A 185 -0.26 -7.18 3.15
C GLY A 185 -0.73 -7.35 1.70
N ASN A 186 -1.94 -6.88 1.39
CA ASN A 186 -2.53 -7.05 0.06
C ASN A 186 -2.44 -5.76 -0.76
N LEU A 187 -1.96 -5.89 -2.00
CA LEU A 187 -1.92 -4.83 -2.99
C LEU A 187 -3.34 -4.30 -3.27
N GLY A 188 -3.62 -3.05 -2.85
CA GLY A 188 -4.88 -2.34 -3.11
C GLY A 188 -4.82 -1.47 -4.38
N MET A 189 -3.64 -1.37 -4.98
CA MET A 189 -3.40 -0.73 -6.26
C MET A 189 -3.38 -1.76 -7.39
N ILE A 190 -3.72 -1.34 -8.61
CA ILE A 190 -3.55 -2.23 -9.78
C ILE A 190 -2.12 -1.96 -10.27
N LEU A 191 -1.20 -2.89 -10.05
CA LEU A 191 0.24 -2.65 -10.29
C LEU A 191 0.51 -2.15 -11.72
N GLY A 192 0.00 -2.83 -12.74
CA GLY A 192 0.17 -2.44 -14.15
C GLY A 192 -0.42 -1.07 -14.54
N LYS A 193 -1.19 -0.41 -13.66
CA LYS A 193 -1.62 0.97 -13.87
C LYS A 193 -0.55 1.99 -13.46
N TYR A 194 0.32 1.63 -12.51
CA TYR A 194 1.25 2.55 -11.84
C TYR A 194 2.72 2.18 -12.05
N LEU A 195 3.00 0.95 -12.48
CA LEU A 195 4.33 0.47 -12.84
C LEU A 195 4.28 -0.13 -14.26
N PRO A 196 5.01 0.43 -15.23
CA PRO A 196 5.11 -0.15 -16.58
C PRO A 196 5.56 -1.62 -16.54
N GLU A 197 4.90 -2.49 -17.32
CA GLU A 197 5.19 -3.94 -17.35
C GLU A 197 6.67 -4.24 -17.66
N LYS A 198 7.32 -3.43 -18.51
CA LYS A 198 8.76 -3.57 -18.83
C LYS A 198 9.69 -3.46 -17.62
N TYR A 199 9.25 -2.84 -16.53
CA TYR A 199 10.05 -2.67 -15.31
C TYR A 199 9.68 -3.66 -14.21
N GLN A 200 8.58 -4.40 -14.38
CA GLN A 200 8.12 -5.38 -13.41
C GLN A 200 9.02 -6.61 -13.47
N LEU A 201 9.37 -7.15 -12.30
CA LEU A 201 10.00 -8.47 -12.25
C LEU A 201 9.08 -9.52 -12.86
N LYS A 202 9.65 -10.58 -13.40
CA LYS A 202 8.90 -11.57 -14.18
C LYS A 202 7.85 -12.28 -13.32
N ASP A 203 6.62 -12.34 -13.83
CA ASP A 203 5.44 -12.96 -13.22
C ASP A 203 4.94 -12.28 -11.91
N MET A 204 5.39 -11.05 -11.64
CA MET A 204 4.94 -10.22 -10.51
C MET A 204 3.48 -9.75 -10.63
#